data_AF-A0AAN6WWW9-F1
#
_entry.id   AF-A0AAN6WWW9-F1
#
_cell.length_a   1.000
_cell.length_b   1.000
_cell.length_c   1.000
_cell.angle_alpha   90.00
_cell.angle_beta   90.00
_cell.angle_gamma   90.00
#
_symmetry.space_group_name_H-M   'P 1'
#
loop_
_entity.id
_entity.type
_entity.pdbx_description
1 polymer ?
#
loop_
_entity_poly.entity_id
_entity_poly.type
_entity_poly.pdbx_seq_one_letter_code
_entity_poly.pdbx_strand_id
1 'polypeptide(L)'
;MAKGNLPDFLAQALDDHILNPDSYFRGLLNAIFTFASAIWDLWYPLLEPVIEGITAWLRDSPNIVASGSIIVFGILVWRILSFFQRLVAWGTRMVFKLTLMAIIAALASMAYQRGIDKTADDVMNVAGKLYAGLLVAAEFWIGQYNTYSQQQKQAQLRQQRMSGSAYGGASYQEKYGQRNYA
;
A
#
# COMPACT_ATOMS: atom_id res chain seq x y z
N MET A 1 10.85 35.25 14.38
CA MET A 1 11.50 34.07 13.77
C MET A 1 10.88 32.83 14.41
N ALA A 2 10.40 31.89 13.59
CA ALA A 2 9.27 31.00 13.91
C ALA A 2 9.57 29.91 14.96
N LYS A 3 8.92 29.99 16.13
CA LYS A 3 8.67 28.87 17.05
C LYS A 3 7.53 28.04 16.46
N GLY A 4 7.88 27.01 15.70
CA GLY A 4 6.95 25.99 15.24
C GLY A 4 6.65 25.00 16.36
N ASN A 5 5.36 24.71 16.55
CA ASN A 5 4.75 23.91 17.62
C ASN A 5 5.23 22.44 17.65
N LEU A 6 6.43 22.18 18.14
CA LEU A 6 6.81 20.85 18.62
C LEU A 6 6.19 20.68 20.02
N PRO A 7 5.32 19.70 20.26
CA PRO A 7 4.73 19.48 21.57
C PRO A 7 5.81 19.23 22.62
N ASP A 8 5.66 19.80 23.82
CA ASP A 8 6.72 19.88 24.84
C ASP A 8 7.33 18.51 25.23
N PHE A 9 6.61 17.40 25.02
CA PHE A 9 7.14 16.05 25.19
C PHE A 9 8.24 15.70 24.17
N LEU A 10 8.17 16.22 22.94
CA LEU A 10 9.22 16.05 21.94
C LEU A 10 10.41 16.96 22.23
N ALA A 11 10.19 18.16 22.79
CA ALA A 11 11.29 19.03 23.20
C ALA A 11 12.08 18.41 24.37
N GLN A 12 11.39 17.83 25.35
CA GLN A 12 12.02 17.10 26.45
C GLN A 12 12.67 15.78 26.01
N ALA A 13 12.05 15.03 25.09
CA ALA A 13 12.64 13.81 24.55
C ALA A 13 13.83 14.07 23.59
N LEU A 14 13.85 15.21 22.88
CA LEU A 14 14.98 15.62 22.06
C LEU A 14 16.17 16.03 22.92
N ASP A 15 15.95 16.83 23.98
CA ASP A 15 17.04 17.37 24.78
C ASP A 15 17.65 16.32 25.73
N ASP A 16 16.82 15.43 26.29
CA ASP A 16 17.25 14.46 27.31
C ASP A 16 17.68 13.10 26.72
N HIS A 17 17.20 12.73 25.52
CA HIS A 17 17.39 11.39 24.93
C HIS A 17 18.13 11.37 23.58
N ILE A 18 18.32 12.51 22.90
CA ILE A 18 19.08 12.57 21.63
C ILE A 18 20.53 13.04 21.84
N LEU A 19 20.84 13.69 22.96
CA LEU A 19 22.19 14.17 23.29
C LEU A 19 23.05 13.18 24.11
N ASN A 20 22.50 12.04 24.52
CA ASN A 20 23.28 10.96 25.13
C ASN A 20 23.72 9.93 24.05
N PRO A 21 25.04 9.75 23.83
CA PRO A 21 25.59 8.93 22.74
C PRO A 21 25.45 7.40 22.92
N ASP A 22 24.96 6.90 24.05
CA ASP A 22 24.75 5.46 24.30
C ASP A 22 23.32 5.00 23.98
N SER A 23 22.94 5.16 22.71
CA SER A 23 21.58 4.88 22.27
C SER A 23 21.29 3.37 22.17
N TYR A 24 20.30 2.91 22.95
CA TYR A 24 19.62 1.62 22.77
C TYR A 24 19.15 1.41 21.32
N PHE A 25 18.91 2.49 20.58
CA PHE A 25 18.62 2.49 19.15
C PHE A 25 19.78 1.97 18.28
N ARG A 26 21.04 2.33 18.57
CA ARG A 26 22.20 1.72 17.88
C ARG A 26 22.35 0.25 18.25
N GLY A 27 22.09 -0.12 19.50
CA GLY A 27 22.08 -1.52 19.93
C GLY A 27 21.05 -2.36 19.18
N LEU A 28 19.84 -1.83 19.01
CA LEU A 28 18.78 -2.46 18.22
C LEU A 28 19.14 -2.56 16.74
N LEU A 29 19.64 -1.48 16.13
CA LEU A 29 20.06 -1.49 14.74
C LEU A 29 21.22 -2.46 14.50
N ASN A 30 22.23 -2.44 15.37
CA ASN A 30 23.34 -3.38 15.31
C ASN A 30 22.85 -4.82 15.49
N ALA A 31 21.95 -5.09 16.43
CA ALA A 31 21.35 -6.41 16.59
C ALA A 31 20.59 -6.84 15.34
N ILE A 32 19.82 -5.94 14.70
CA ILE A 32 19.15 -6.21 13.43
C ILE A 32 20.17 -6.52 12.32
N PHE A 33 21.26 -5.76 12.22
CA PHE A 33 22.33 -6.02 11.24
C PHE A 33 23.07 -7.33 11.52
N THR A 34 23.33 -7.67 12.77
CA THR A 34 23.95 -8.93 13.18
C THR A 34 23.02 -10.11 12.93
N PHE A 35 21.72 -9.97 13.17
CA PHE A 35 20.73 -10.99 12.81
C PHE A 35 20.63 -11.15 11.29
N ALA A 36 20.61 -10.05 10.53
CA ALA A 36 20.53 -10.10 9.07
C ALA A 36 21.76 -10.78 8.46
N SER A 37 22.96 -10.48 8.96
CA SER A 37 24.20 -11.12 8.52
C SER A 37 24.31 -12.58 8.95
N ALA A 38 23.93 -12.92 10.19
CA ALA A 38 23.90 -14.31 10.65
C ALA A 38 22.91 -15.18 9.87
N ILE A 39 21.76 -14.61 9.50
CA ILE A 39 20.82 -15.26 8.59
C ILE A 39 21.50 -15.43 7.23
N TRP A 40 22.08 -14.38 6.65
CA TRP A 40 22.75 -14.46 5.36
C TRP A 40 23.81 -15.57 5.29
N ASP A 41 24.69 -15.65 6.29
CA ASP A 41 25.75 -16.67 6.35
C ASP A 41 25.20 -18.10 6.49
N LEU A 42 24.04 -18.26 7.14
CA LEU A 42 23.35 -19.55 7.26
C LEU A 42 22.71 -19.99 5.94
N TRP A 43 22.21 -19.03 5.15
CA TRP A 43 21.52 -19.30 3.88
C TRP A 43 22.47 -19.39 2.68
N TYR A 44 23.63 -18.73 2.74
CA TYR A 44 24.63 -18.72 1.67
C TYR A 44 25.01 -20.12 1.13
N PRO A 45 25.40 -21.11 1.96
CA PRO A 45 25.78 -22.44 1.47
C PRO A 45 24.60 -23.24 0.88
N LEU A 46 23.35 -22.88 1.21
CA LEU A 46 22.16 -23.49 0.62
C LEU A 46 21.82 -22.89 -0.76
N LEU A 47 22.23 -21.64 -0.99
CA LEU A 47 21.99 -20.91 -2.24
C LEU A 47 23.09 -21.15 -3.28
N GLU A 48 24.31 -21.46 -2.84
CA GLU A 48 25.47 -21.77 -3.69
C GLU A 48 25.16 -22.80 -4.80
N PRO A 49 24.64 -24.02 -4.52
CA PRO A 49 24.34 -25.00 -5.58
C PRO A 49 23.21 -24.55 -6.51
N VAL A 50 22.31 -23.70 -6.03
CA VAL A 50 21.22 -23.13 -6.85
C VAL A 50 21.79 -22.12 -7.83
N ILE A 51 22.73 -21.27 -7.39
CA ILE A 51 23.39 -20.26 -8.23
C ILE A 51 24.25 -20.94 -9.30
N GLU A 52 25.01 -21.97 -8.93
CA GLU A 52 25.80 -22.77 -9.87
C GLU A 52 24.91 -23.52 -10.88
N GLY A 53 23.80 -24.10 -10.41
CA GLY A 53 22.82 -24.77 -11.28
C GLY A 53 22.18 -23.82 -12.28
N ILE A 54 21.84 -22.60 -11.86
CA ILE A 54 21.28 -21.56 -12.74
C ILE A 54 22.33 -21.09 -13.76
N THR A 55 23.58 -20.89 -13.34
CA THR A 55 24.66 -20.43 -14.24
C THR A 55 25.09 -21.50 -15.25
N ALA A 56 25.04 -22.78 -14.88
CA ALA A 56 25.25 -23.90 -15.81
C ALA A 56 24.11 -23.99 -16.85
N TRP A 57 22.85 -23.92 -16.39
CA TRP A 57 21.68 -23.88 -17.28
C TRP A 57 21.68 -22.67 -18.23
N LEU A 58 22.20 -21.52 -17.77
CA LEU A 58 22.33 -20.30 -18.58
C LEU A 58 23.22 -20.49 -19.81
N ARG A 59 24.26 -21.33 -19.70
CA ARG A 59 25.24 -21.55 -20.78
C ARG A 59 24.75 -22.51 -21.86
N ASP A 60 23.90 -23.48 -21.50
CA ASP A 60 23.50 -24.57 -22.39
C ASP A 60 22.36 -24.21 -23.36
N SER A 61 21.53 -23.20 -23.07
CA SER A 61 20.41 -22.81 -23.95
C SER A 61 19.98 -21.35 -23.77
N PRO A 62 20.67 -20.38 -24.41
CA PRO A 62 20.46 -18.95 -24.19
C PRO A 62 19.02 -18.47 -24.45
N ASN A 63 18.32 -19.02 -25.45
CA ASN A 63 16.96 -18.57 -25.83
C ASN A 63 15.86 -19.06 -24.86
N ILE A 64 15.99 -20.27 -24.31
CA ILE A 64 15.02 -20.83 -23.36
C ILE A 64 15.18 -20.19 -21.99
N VAL A 65 16.41 -19.84 -21.64
CA VAL A 65 16.73 -19.19 -20.36
C VAL A 65 16.27 -17.73 -20.34
N ALA A 66 16.45 -16.99 -21.44
CA ALA A 66 15.96 -15.62 -21.55
C ALA A 66 14.44 -15.54 -21.36
N SER A 67 13.69 -16.45 -22.00
CA SER A 67 12.22 -16.49 -21.84
C SER A 67 11.79 -17.04 -20.47
N GLY A 68 12.43 -18.10 -19.98
CA GLY A 68 12.16 -18.69 -18.67
C GLY A 68 12.45 -17.73 -17.51
N SER A 69 13.54 -16.96 -17.58
CA SER A 69 13.92 -15.99 -16.54
C SER A 69 12.87 -14.89 -16.35
N ILE A 70 12.27 -14.39 -17.43
CA ILE A 70 11.18 -13.38 -17.35
C ILE A 70 9.97 -13.97 -16.64
N ILE A 71 9.58 -15.21 -16.96
CA ILE A 71 8.44 -15.89 -16.33
C ILE A 71 8.72 -16.14 -14.85
N VAL A 72 9.91 -16.68 -14.53
CA VAL A 72 10.34 -16.93 -13.15
C VAL A 72 10.34 -15.62 -12.36
N PHE A 73 10.91 -14.55 -12.91
CA PHE A 73 10.92 -13.24 -12.27
C PHE A 73 9.51 -12.71 -12.04
N GLY A 74 8.61 -12.83 -13.01
CA GLY A 74 7.21 -12.46 -12.87
C GLY A 74 6.50 -13.22 -11.75
N ILE A 75 6.70 -14.54 -11.67
CA ILE A 75 6.17 -15.38 -10.58
C ILE A 75 6.76 -14.96 -9.24
N LEU A 76 8.04 -14.65 -9.20
CA LEU A 76 8.76 -14.26 -7.99
C LEU A 76 8.24 -12.92 -7.46
N VAL A 77 8.07 -11.93 -8.33
CA VAL A 77 7.44 -10.65 -8.01
C VAL A 77 6.02 -10.87 -7.49
N TRP A 78 5.20 -11.65 -8.20
CA TRP A 78 3.83 -11.94 -7.75
C TRP A 78 3.80 -12.64 -6.38
N ARG A 79 4.73 -13.56 -6.14
CA ARG A 79 4.87 -14.28 -4.87
C ARG A 79 5.28 -13.33 -3.74
N ILE A 80 6.22 -12.44 -4.00
CA ILE A 80 6.62 -11.39 -3.06
C ILE A 80 5.41 -10.50 -2.74
N LEU A 81 4.71 -9.97 -3.74
CA LEU A 81 3.52 -9.13 -3.53
C LEU A 81 2.45 -9.86 -2.69
N SER A 82 2.17 -11.12 -2.99
CA SER A 82 1.22 -11.94 -2.24
C SER A 82 1.67 -12.18 -0.80
N PHE A 83 2.97 -12.41 -0.59
CA PHE A 83 3.54 -12.56 0.74
C PHE A 83 3.40 -11.28 1.56
N PHE A 84 3.71 -10.13 0.97
CA PHE A 84 3.51 -8.82 1.60
C PHE A 84 2.04 -8.57 1.94
N GLN A 85 1.11 -8.87 1.03
CA GLN A 85 -0.32 -8.77 1.31
C GLN A 85 -0.72 -9.62 2.51
N ARG A 86 -0.21 -10.85 2.61
CA ARG A 86 -0.49 -11.76 3.72
C ARG A 86 0.14 -11.27 5.02
N LEU A 87 1.37 -10.75 4.96
CA LEU A 87 2.09 -10.21 6.12
C LEU A 87 1.41 -8.95 6.65
N VAL A 88 0.99 -8.04 5.77
CA VAL A 88 0.19 -6.86 6.13
C VAL A 88 -1.15 -7.29 6.71
N ALA A 89 -1.88 -8.20 6.08
CA ALA A 89 -3.16 -8.66 6.60
C ALA A 89 -3.01 -9.32 7.99
N TRP A 90 -1.97 -10.12 8.19
CA TRP A 90 -1.67 -10.73 9.47
C TRP A 90 -1.27 -9.68 10.53
N GLY A 91 -0.40 -8.74 10.17
CA GLY A 91 0.03 -7.64 11.04
C GLY A 91 -1.13 -6.74 11.45
N THR A 92 -1.94 -6.30 10.49
CA THR A 92 -3.14 -5.48 10.75
C THR A 92 -4.14 -6.22 11.62
N ARG A 93 -4.36 -7.53 11.43
CA ARG A 93 -5.22 -8.33 12.32
C ARG A 93 -4.70 -8.35 13.76
N MET A 94 -3.39 -8.50 13.94
CA MET A 94 -2.78 -8.49 15.28
C MET A 94 -2.89 -7.11 15.93
N VAL A 95 -2.53 -6.05 15.23
CA VAL A 95 -2.66 -4.67 15.73
C VAL A 95 -4.11 -4.38 16.09
N PHE A 96 -5.07 -4.70 15.23
CA PHE A 96 -6.48 -4.48 15.51
C PHE A 96 -6.96 -5.23 16.75
N LYS A 97 -6.56 -6.49 16.91
CA LYS A 97 -6.89 -7.29 18.10
C LYS A 97 -6.30 -6.68 19.36
N LEU A 98 -5.04 -6.26 19.34
CA LEU A 98 -4.36 -5.63 20.48
C LEU A 98 -4.99 -4.28 20.84
N THR A 99 -5.24 -3.44 19.85
CA THR A 99 -5.91 -2.15 20.04
C THR A 99 -7.30 -2.34 20.63
N LEU A 100 -8.08 -3.30 20.13
CA LEU A 100 -9.41 -3.60 20.65
C LEU A 100 -9.34 -4.05 22.12
N MET A 101 -8.40 -4.95 22.45
CA MET A 101 -8.18 -5.36 23.84
C MET A 101 -7.74 -4.18 24.73
N ALA A 102 -6.89 -3.29 24.23
CA ALA A 102 -6.46 -2.10 24.96
C ALA A 102 -7.63 -1.13 25.21
N ILE A 103 -8.52 -0.93 24.22
CA ILE A 103 -9.72 -0.12 24.38
C ILE A 103 -10.64 -0.73 25.44
N ILE A 104 -10.91 -2.03 25.37
CA ILE A 104 -11.75 -2.70 26.37
C ILE A 104 -11.16 -2.56 27.77
N ALA A 105 -9.85 -2.76 27.93
CA ALA A 105 -9.17 -2.58 29.21
C ALA A 105 -9.26 -1.14 29.71
N ALA A 106 -9.08 -0.15 28.83
CA ALA A 106 -9.23 1.26 29.17
C ALA A 106 -10.66 1.60 29.61
N LEU A 107 -11.67 1.10 28.89
CA LEU A 107 -13.08 1.28 29.24
C LEU A 107 -13.42 0.61 30.57
N ALA A 108 -12.95 -0.61 30.81
CA ALA A 108 -13.14 -1.31 32.08
C ALA A 108 -12.49 -0.53 33.24
N SER A 109 -11.29 0.01 33.03
CA SER A 109 -10.61 0.85 34.02
C SER A 109 -11.36 2.16 34.29
N MET A 110 -11.87 2.83 33.25
CA MET A 110 -12.68 4.05 33.40
C MET A 110 -13.99 3.78 34.13
N ALA A 111 -14.70 2.71 33.76
CA ALA A 111 -15.94 2.31 34.40
C ALA A 111 -15.73 2.02 35.89
N TYR A 112 -14.62 1.38 36.26
CA TYR A 112 -14.25 1.13 37.66
C TYR A 112 -13.99 2.43 38.46
N GLN A 113 -13.38 3.44 37.83
CA GLN A 113 -13.04 4.70 38.52
C GLN A 113 -14.17 5.73 38.57
N ARG A 114 -14.99 5.82 37.51
CA ARG A 114 -15.91 6.97 37.28
C ARG A 114 -17.38 6.59 37.11
N GLY A 115 -17.70 5.30 37.06
CA GLY A 115 -19.05 4.81 36.75
C GLY A 115 -19.33 4.75 35.24
N ILE A 116 -20.34 3.95 34.87
CA ILE A 116 -20.63 3.58 33.47
C ILE A 116 -21.20 4.77 32.69
N ASP A 117 -22.09 5.56 33.29
CA ASP A 117 -22.82 6.63 32.61
C ASP A 117 -21.89 7.73 32.08
N LYS A 118 -20.95 8.21 32.90
CA LYS A 118 -19.96 9.22 32.48
C LYS A 118 -18.95 8.69 31.47
N THR A 119 -18.71 7.38 31.46
CA THR A 119 -17.79 6.75 30.49
C THR A 119 -18.44 6.65 29.11
N ALA A 120 -19.74 6.38 29.05
CA ALA A 120 -20.48 6.29 27.79
C ALA A 120 -20.49 7.62 27.00
N ASP A 121 -20.78 8.74 27.69
CA ASP A 121 -20.84 10.06 27.05
C ASP A 121 -19.49 10.49 26.47
N ASP A 122 -18.39 10.21 27.18
CA ASP A 122 -17.04 10.58 26.74
C ASP A 122 -16.63 9.74 25.52
N VAL A 123 -16.96 8.44 25.54
CA VAL A 123 -16.73 7.53 24.41
C VAL A 123 -17.51 7.96 23.17
N MET A 124 -18.79 8.31 23.32
CA MET A 124 -19.61 8.75 22.18
C MET A 124 -19.05 10.04 21.56
N ASN A 125 -18.60 10.99 22.37
CA ASN A 125 -18.00 12.23 21.90
C ASN A 125 -16.68 11.99 21.14
N VAL A 126 -15.81 11.12 21.67
CA VAL A 126 -14.55 10.76 21.01
C VAL A 126 -14.80 9.98 19.73
N ALA A 127 -15.70 9.00 19.76
CA ALA A 127 -16.08 8.19 18.59
C ALA A 127 -16.67 9.06 17.47
N GLY A 128 -17.52 10.02 17.79
CA GLY A 128 -18.08 10.96 16.82
C GLY A 128 -17.02 11.80 16.13
N LYS A 129 -16.03 12.31 16.88
CA LYS A 129 -14.90 13.07 16.31
C LYS A 129 -14.01 12.21 15.40
N LEU A 130 -13.73 10.98 15.81
CA LEU A 130 -12.96 10.03 14.99
C LEU A 130 -13.70 9.69 13.70
N TYR A 131 -15.00 9.41 13.78
CA TYR A 131 -15.82 9.08 12.62
C TYR A 131 -15.89 10.25 11.63
N ALA A 132 -16.07 11.48 12.12
CA ALA A 132 -16.06 12.68 11.29
C ALA A 132 -14.71 12.85 10.55
N GLY A 133 -13.58 12.65 11.24
CA GLY A 133 -12.25 12.70 10.61
C GLY A 133 -12.04 11.62 9.54
N LEU A 134 -12.52 10.39 9.80
CA LEU A 134 -12.45 9.29 8.83
C LEU A 134 -13.30 9.56 7.59
N LEU A 135 -14.49 10.13 7.74
CA LEU A 135 -15.34 10.51 6.61
C LEU A 135 -14.65 11.52 5.70
N VAL A 136 -14.06 12.57 6.26
CA VAL A 136 -13.32 13.58 5.47
C VAL A 136 -12.15 12.94 4.70
N ALA A 137 -11.40 12.05 5.35
CA ALA A 137 -10.30 11.34 4.70
C ALA A 137 -10.79 10.38 3.59
N ALA A 138 -11.92 9.69 3.81
CA ALA A 138 -12.52 8.80 2.84
C ALA A 138 -13.06 9.58 1.63
N GLU A 139 -13.74 10.70 1.86
CA GLU A 139 -14.25 11.60 0.81
C GLU A 139 -13.11 12.14 -0.06
N PHE A 140 -11.99 12.54 0.55
CA PHE A 140 -10.80 12.98 -0.19
C PHE A 140 -10.28 11.89 -1.14
N TRP A 141 -10.16 10.65 -0.65
CA TRP A 141 -9.67 9.53 -1.45
C TRP A 141 -10.64 9.11 -2.56
N ILE A 142 -11.94 9.03 -2.25
CA ILE A 142 -12.99 8.70 -3.21
C ILE A 142 -13.08 9.79 -4.29
N GLY A 143 -12.91 11.06 -3.92
CA GLY A 143 -12.85 12.19 -4.85
C GLY A 143 -11.73 12.02 -5.88
N GLN A 144 -10.54 11.61 -5.45
CA GLN A 144 -9.40 11.36 -6.34
C GLN A 144 -9.64 10.17 -7.27
N TYR A 145 -10.18 9.07 -6.76
CA TYR A 145 -10.50 7.90 -7.58
C TYR A 145 -11.56 8.22 -8.64
N ASN A 146 -12.61 8.95 -8.25
CA ASN A 146 -13.69 9.34 -9.14
C ASN A 146 -13.19 10.19 -10.31
N THR A 147 -12.24 11.10 -10.07
CA THR A 147 -11.61 11.91 -11.14
C THR A 147 -10.98 11.04 -12.23
N TYR A 148 -10.28 9.96 -11.89
CA TYR A 148 -9.70 9.05 -12.88
C TYR A 148 -10.77 8.22 -13.61
N SER A 149 -11.79 7.75 -12.88
CA SER A 149 -12.89 6.97 -13.48
C SER A 149 -13.73 7.80 -14.46
N GLN A 150 -13.91 9.10 -14.19
CA GLN A 150 -14.63 10.04 -15.03
C GLN A 150 -13.84 10.29 -16.34
N GLN A 151 -12.52 10.41 -16.26
CA GLN A 151 -11.64 10.55 -17.43
C GLN A 151 -11.67 9.29 -18.33
N GLN A 152 -11.67 8.09 -17.74
CA GLN A 152 -11.82 6.85 -18.50
C GLN A 152 -13.19 6.73 -19.17
N LYS A 153 -14.27 7.06 -18.46
CA LYS A 153 -15.63 7.06 -19.04
C LYS A 153 -15.75 8.08 -20.18
N GLN A 154 -15.18 9.28 -20.04
CA GLN A 154 -15.16 10.28 -21.11
C GLN A 154 -14.31 9.85 -22.31
N ALA A 155 -13.19 9.15 -22.09
CA ALA A 155 -12.38 8.59 -23.17
C ALA A 155 -13.12 7.48 -23.95
N GLN A 156 -13.81 6.58 -23.25
CA GLN A 156 -14.67 5.56 -23.88
C GLN A 156 -15.83 6.18 -24.68
N LEU A 157 -16.49 7.21 -24.13
CA LEU A 157 -17.57 7.91 -24.83
C LEU A 157 -17.05 8.67 -26.07
N ARG A 158 -15.82 9.21 -26.04
CA ARG A 158 -15.18 9.81 -27.23
C ARG A 158 -14.86 8.76 -28.29
N GLN A 159 -14.37 7.59 -27.91
CA GLN A 159 -14.11 6.49 -28.86
C GLN A 159 -15.42 5.99 -29.50
N GLN A 160 -16.49 5.84 -28.73
CA GLN A 160 -17.80 5.44 -29.27
C GLN A 160 -18.41 6.48 -30.23
N ARG A 161 -18.20 7.78 -29.97
CA ARG A 161 -18.63 8.85 -30.90
C ARG A 161 -17.84 8.85 -32.20
N MET A 162 -16.54 8.51 -32.17
CA MET A 162 -15.72 8.40 -33.37
C MET A 162 -16.07 7.16 -34.21
N SER A 163 -16.40 6.03 -33.59
CA SER A 163 -16.86 4.83 -34.31
C SER A 163 -18.29 4.96 -34.86
N GLY A 164 -19.17 5.70 -34.18
CA GLY A 164 -20.53 5.97 -34.66
C GLY A 164 -20.58 6.92 -35.86
N SER A 165 -19.71 7.94 -35.92
CA SER A 165 -19.61 8.85 -37.08
C SER A 165 -19.05 8.17 -38.34
N ALA A 166 -18.21 7.15 -38.20
CA ALA A 166 -17.67 6.40 -39.34
C ALA A 166 -18.74 5.57 -40.07
N TYR A 167 -19.72 5.02 -39.34
CA TYR A 167 -20.84 4.27 -39.93
C TYR A 167 -21.96 5.16 -40.48
N GLY A 168 -22.13 6.37 -39.94
CA GLY A 168 -23.14 7.32 -40.43
C GLY A 168 -22.72 8.09 -41.69
N GLY A 169 -21.42 8.31 -41.92
CA GLY A 169 -20.93 9.08 -43.07
C GLY A 169 -20.92 8.34 -44.42
N ALA A 170 -20.81 7.01 -44.41
CA ALA A 170 -20.74 6.20 -45.62
C ALA A 170 -22.08 6.09 -46.37
N SER A 171 -23.21 6.16 -45.67
CA SER A 171 -24.55 6.01 -46.25
C SER A 171 -25.07 7.27 -46.94
N TYR A 172 -24.46 8.44 -46.70
CA TYR A 172 -24.81 9.66 -47.43
C TYR A 172 -24.03 9.80 -48.74
N GLN A 173 -22.86 9.18 -48.89
CA GLN A 173 -22.07 9.31 -50.13
C GLN A 173 -22.63 8.45 -51.27
N GLU A 174 -23.21 7.30 -50.95
CA GLU A 174 -23.77 6.37 -51.95
C GLU A 174 -25.04 6.94 -52.63
N LYS A 175 -25.80 7.80 -51.93
CA LYS A 175 -27.06 8.36 -52.45
C LYS A 175 -26.87 9.55 -53.42
N TYR A 176 -25.68 10.17 -53.46
CA TYR A 176 -25.39 11.29 -54.36
C TYR A 176 -24.40 10.94 -55.49
N GLY A 177 -23.73 9.78 -55.43
CA GLY A 177 -22.81 9.32 -56.48
C GLY A 177 -23.46 8.69 -57.72
N GLN A 178 -24.74 8.30 -57.66
CA GLN A 178 -25.42 7.60 -58.75
C GLN A 178 -26.22 8.49 -59.72
N ARG A 179 -26.10 9.82 -59.64
CA ARG A 179 -26.91 10.73 -60.49
C ARG A 179 -26.23 11.28 -61.76
N ASN A 180 -24.97 10.93 -62.04
CA ASN A 180 -24.21 11.53 -63.16
C ASN A 180 -23.68 10.53 -64.21
N TYR A 181 -24.45 9.49 -64.53
CA TYR A 181 -24.19 8.67 -65.73
C TYR A 181 -25.51 8.29 -66.41
N ALA A 182 -26.13 9.26 -67.07
CA ALA A 182 -27.15 9.06 -68.11
C ALA A 182 -27.07 10.20 -69.11
#